data_AF-A0A973R2E9-F1
#
_entry.id   AF-A0A973R2E9-F1
#
_cell.length_a   1.000
_cell.length_b   1.000
_cell.length_c   1.000
_cell.angle_alpha   90.00
_cell.angle_beta   90.00
_cell.angle_gamma   90.00
#
_symmetry.space_group_name_H-M   'P 1'
#
loop_
_entity.id
_entity.type
_entity.pdbx_description
1 polymer ?
#
loop_
_entity_poly.entity_id
_entity_poly.type
_entity_poly.pdbx_seq_one_letter_code
_entity_poly.pdbx_strand_id
1 'polypeptide(L)'
;MRGGHASIVPVSANFGNLAKIGAELAVEAAEAGVVFRAVAADAAYGDQDNFRAELRAAGLPFVMVLKPRRGVWQYHADAYTSKDAASIVTWGGPDQPGDWTCVDRVFHDRRTERWWAAEARLGWWGPDGTSRLVAATADPAALPDKNAWYLATDLPHPGSPCEADSPHPAADRADIVRIYGVRPWIEQGYKQIKGELGWADFQVRSATAIHCHQALVCCAFSFCWDTFLDQPAPADSPAPPTGDDAGERGSRTAPATAIAVLAQSHPSRPFLAETVDRATPLVERLIGRTPATRDQSPDRITRGRKRTQPIPSALTNHR
;
A
#
# COMPACT_ATOMS: atom_id res chain seq x y z
N MET A 1 -9.42 36.92 -2.74
CA MET A 1 -8.59 35.93 -2.03
C MET A 1 -9.43 35.24 -0.96
N ARG A 2 -9.75 33.97 -1.18
CA ARG A 2 -9.99 32.90 -0.19
C ARG A 2 -10.20 31.65 -1.04
N GLY A 3 -9.13 30.88 -1.19
CA GLY A 3 -9.15 29.61 -1.92
C GLY A 3 -9.97 28.61 -1.12
N GLY A 4 -11.14 28.24 -1.64
CA GLY A 4 -11.86 27.06 -1.20
C GLY A 4 -11.17 25.84 -1.79
N HIS A 5 -10.56 25.01 -0.93
CA HIS A 5 -10.21 23.64 -1.30
C HIS A 5 -11.51 22.91 -1.65
N ALA A 6 -11.81 22.81 -2.95
CA ALA A 6 -12.84 21.94 -3.45
C ALA A 6 -12.32 20.50 -3.40
N SER A 7 -12.41 19.87 -2.22
CA SER A 7 -12.48 18.42 -2.16
C SER A 7 -13.83 18.00 -2.73
N ILE A 8 -13.87 17.73 -4.04
CA ILE A 8 -15.02 17.07 -4.65
C ILE A 8 -14.87 15.58 -4.32
N VAL A 9 -15.48 15.20 -3.20
CA VAL A 9 -15.93 13.83 -2.94
C VAL A 9 -17.03 13.55 -3.98
N PRO A 10 -17.06 12.38 -4.66
CA PRO A 10 -18.16 12.06 -5.55
C PRO A 10 -19.47 12.15 -4.77
N VAL A 11 -20.50 12.70 -5.42
CA VAL A 11 -21.87 12.79 -4.91
C VAL A 11 -22.30 11.41 -4.38
N SER A 12 -22.41 11.33 -3.04
CA SER A 12 -23.03 10.24 -2.27
C SER A 12 -22.71 8.80 -2.73
N ALA A 13 -21.43 8.40 -2.67
CA ALA A 13 -21.11 6.98 -2.61
C ALA A 13 -21.33 6.48 -1.17
N ASN A 14 -22.41 5.73 -0.91
CA ASN A 14 -22.51 4.94 0.31
C ASN A 14 -21.35 3.94 0.35
N PHE A 15 -20.81 3.63 1.53
CA PHE A 15 -19.69 2.67 1.68
C PHE A 15 -19.95 1.31 0.99
N GLY A 16 -21.21 0.86 0.93
CA GLY A 16 -21.61 -0.34 0.19
C GLY A 16 -21.40 -0.24 -1.33
N ASN A 17 -21.56 0.95 -1.91
CA ASN A 17 -21.27 1.16 -3.34
C ASN A 17 -19.76 1.21 -3.62
N LEU A 18 -18.95 1.69 -2.67
CA LEU A 18 -17.49 1.72 -2.85
C LEU A 18 -16.88 0.31 -2.88
N ALA A 19 -17.38 -0.60 -2.04
CA ALA A 19 -17.00 -2.01 -2.08
C ALA A 19 -17.32 -2.62 -3.44
N LYS A 20 -18.56 -2.44 -3.92
CA LYS A 20 -18.99 -2.94 -5.23
C LYS A 20 -18.15 -2.38 -6.38
N ILE A 21 -17.92 -1.07 -6.41
CA ILE A 21 -17.07 -0.42 -7.41
C ILE A 21 -15.64 -1.01 -7.38
N GLY A 22 -15.09 -1.26 -6.18
CA GLY A 22 -13.78 -1.88 -6.04
C GLY A 22 -13.71 -3.29 -6.63
N ALA A 23 -14.77 -4.09 -6.48
CA ALA A 23 -14.84 -5.44 -7.04
C ALA A 23 -14.98 -5.38 -8.57
N GLU A 24 -15.86 -4.52 -9.08
CA GLU A 24 -16.05 -4.29 -10.52
C GLU A 24 -14.73 -3.88 -11.20
N LEU A 25 -13.98 -2.94 -10.61
CA LEU A 25 -12.68 -2.52 -11.12
C LEU A 25 -11.63 -3.66 -11.13
N ALA A 26 -11.67 -4.55 -10.14
CA ALA A 26 -10.77 -5.71 -10.10
C ALA A 26 -11.10 -6.72 -11.21
N VAL A 27 -12.39 -6.91 -11.49
CA VAL A 27 -12.87 -7.75 -12.61
C VAL A 27 -12.47 -7.14 -13.95
N GLU A 28 -12.73 -5.85 -14.15
CA GLU A 28 -12.35 -5.13 -15.37
C GLU A 28 -10.84 -5.22 -15.62
N ALA A 29 -10.02 -5.08 -14.57
CA ALA A 29 -8.57 -5.23 -14.69
C ALA A 29 -8.17 -6.66 -15.14
N ALA A 30 -8.78 -7.70 -14.56
CA ALA A 30 -8.53 -9.08 -14.97
C ALA A 30 -8.98 -9.37 -16.41
N GLU A 31 -10.16 -8.88 -16.80
CA GLU A 31 -10.69 -9.00 -18.17
C GLU A 31 -9.83 -8.24 -19.19
N ALA A 32 -9.22 -7.13 -18.78
CA ALA A 32 -8.24 -6.38 -19.57
C ALA A 32 -6.85 -7.07 -19.65
N GLY A 33 -6.68 -8.24 -19.01
CA GLY A 33 -5.45 -9.01 -19.04
C GLY A 33 -4.38 -8.56 -18.04
N VAL A 34 -4.73 -7.74 -17.04
CA VAL A 34 -3.79 -7.38 -15.97
C VAL A 34 -3.52 -8.62 -15.12
N VAL A 35 -2.26 -9.04 -15.09
CA VAL A 35 -1.84 -10.21 -14.30
C VAL A 35 -1.53 -9.76 -12.87
N PHE A 36 -2.23 -10.35 -11.90
CA PHE A 36 -1.96 -10.12 -10.48
C PHE A 36 -2.13 -11.41 -9.65
N ARG A 37 -1.43 -11.47 -8.52
CA ARG A 37 -1.44 -12.65 -7.64
C ARG A 37 -2.72 -12.75 -6.80
N ALA A 38 -3.21 -11.61 -6.33
CA ALA A 38 -4.44 -11.46 -5.55
C ALA A 38 -4.80 -9.97 -5.37
N VAL A 39 -6.07 -9.71 -5.10
CA VAL A 39 -6.58 -8.40 -4.67
C VAL A 39 -6.21 -8.15 -3.22
N ALA A 40 -5.48 -7.07 -2.94
CA ALA A 40 -5.11 -6.66 -1.59
C ALA A 40 -5.93 -5.46 -1.11
N ALA A 41 -6.56 -5.55 0.06
CA ALA A 41 -7.41 -4.48 0.59
C ALA A 41 -7.33 -4.32 2.11
N ASP A 42 -7.74 -3.13 2.60
CA ASP A 42 -7.75 -2.81 4.02
C ASP A 42 -8.98 -3.39 4.78
N ALA A 43 -9.06 -3.13 6.08
CA ALA A 43 -10.12 -3.63 6.96
C ALA A 43 -11.49 -2.97 6.77
N ALA A 44 -11.62 -1.93 5.95
CA ALA A 44 -12.93 -1.44 5.52
C ALA A 44 -13.58 -2.39 4.51
N TYR A 45 -12.77 -3.11 3.74
CA TYR A 45 -13.21 -4.12 2.76
C TYR A 45 -13.14 -5.54 3.32
N GLY A 46 -12.04 -5.91 3.99
CA GLY A 46 -11.85 -7.26 4.54
C GLY A 46 -12.92 -7.66 5.57
N ASP A 47 -13.47 -6.68 6.29
CA ASP A 47 -14.56 -6.93 7.24
C ASP A 47 -15.92 -7.21 6.56
N GLN A 48 -16.06 -7.00 5.25
CA GLN A 48 -17.30 -7.21 4.52
C GLN A 48 -17.35 -8.60 3.88
N ASP A 49 -18.34 -9.41 4.26
CA ASP A 49 -18.52 -10.75 3.70
C ASP A 49 -18.93 -10.72 2.23
N ASN A 50 -19.83 -9.80 1.87
CA ASN A 50 -20.30 -9.65 0.50
C ASN A 50 -19.17 -9.32 -0.47
N PHE A 51 -18.27 -8.40 -0.10
CA PHE A 51 -17.14 -8.03 -0.96
C PHE A 51 -16.21 -9.22 -1.24
N ARG A 52 -15.92 -10.03 -0.21
CA ARG A 52 -15.10 -11.25 -0.36
C ARG A 52 -15.83 -12.33 -1.16
N ALA A 53 -17.15 -12.43 -1.01
CA ALA A 53 -17.97 -13.36 -1.79
C ALA A 53 -18.02 -12.96 -3.27
N GLU A 54 -18.14 -11.66 -3.57
CA GLU A 54 -18.13 -11.12 -4.93
C GLU A 54 -16.81 -11.41 -5.66
N LEU A 55 -15.66 -11.15 -5.02
CA LEU A 55 -14.36 -11.47 -5.60
C LEU A 55 -14.19 -12.97 -5.84
N ARG A 56 -14.59 -13.81 -4.88
CA ARG A 56 -14.55 -15.27 -5.04
C ARG A 56 -15.44 -15.74 -6.18
N ALA A 57 -16.65 -15.19 -6.30
CA ALA A 57 -17.57 -15.52 -7.39
C ALA A 57 -17.02 -15.09 -8.76
N ALA A 58 -16.21 -14.02 -8.80
CA ALA A 58 -15.50 -13.58 -9.98
C ALA A 58 -14.17 -14.35 -10.24
N GLY A 59 -13.81 -15.33 -9.40
CA GLY A 59 -12.56 -16.07 -9.53
C GLY A 59 -11.32 -15.22 -9.27
N LEU A 60 -11.45 -14.15 -8.47
CA LEU A 60 -10.35 -13.27 -8.11
C LEU A 60 -9.88 -13.57 -6.68
N PRO A 61 -8.66 -14.09 -6.50
CA PRO A 61 -8.15 -14.40 -5.18
C PRO A 61 -7.86 -13.11 -4.42
N PHE A 62 -7.92 -13.16 -3.09
CA PHE A 62 -7.71 -11.98 -2.27
C PHE A 62 -6.81 -12.21 -1.06
N VAL A 63 -6.19 -11.13 -0.58
CA VAL A 63 -5.52 -11.05 0.72
C VAL A 63 -5.88 -9.73 1.38
N MET A 64 -6.69 -9.75 2.43
CA MET A 64 -7.21 -8.54 3.05
C MET A 64 -6.99 -8.56 4.56
N VAL A 65 -6.68 -7.41 5.14
CA VAL A 65 -6.61 -7.32 6.60
C VAL A 65 -8.01 -7.23 7.21
N LEU A 66 -8.16 -7.81 8.39
CA LEU A 66 -9.33 -7.73 9.24
C LEU A 66 -9.07 -6.83 10.43
N LYS A 67 -10.14 -6.26 11.01
CA LYS A 67 -10.00 -5.61 12.31
C LYS A 67 -9.65 -6.65 13.38
N PRO A 68 -8.84 -6.31 14.40
CA PRO A 68 -8.53 -7.23 15.50
C PRO A 68 -9.79 -7.80 16.16
N ARG A 69 -10.81 -6.94 16.30
CA ARG A 69 -12.13 -7.24 16.87
C ARG A 69 -13.12 -7.87 15.90
N ARG A 70 -12.72 -8.18 14.66
CA ARG A 70 -13.59 -8.86 13.71
C ARG A 70 -13.86 -10.26 14.24
N GLY A 71 -15.10 -10.53 14.59
CA GLY A 71 -15.53 -11.83 15.10
C GLY A 71 -16.44 -12.58 14.14
N VAL A 72 -16.57 -13.88 14.41
CA VAL A 72 -17.51 -14.79 13.75
C VAL A 72 -18.45 -15.32 14.82
N TRP A 73 -19.71 -15.54 14.45
CA TRP A 73 -20.68 -16.14 15.36
C TRP A 73 -20.31 -17.60 15.62
N GLN A 74 -20.16 -18.00 16.88
CA GLN A 74 -19.77 -19.36 17.25
C GLN A 74 -20.28 -19.74 18.65
N TYR A 75 -20.45 -21.04 18.88
CA TYR A 75 -20.84 -21.59 20.17
C TYR A 75 -19.60 -22.00 20.99
N HIS A 76 -19.56 -21.62 22.28
CA HIS A 76 -18.54 -21.98 23.29
C HIS A 76 -17.13 -21.35 23.13
N ALA A 77 -16.23 -21.69 24.07
CA ALA A 77 -14.99 -21.01 24.51
C ALA A 77 -13.86 -20.87 23.49
N ASP A 78 -14.14 -21.04 22.19
CA ASP A 78 -13.18 -20.86 21.12
C ASP A 78 -12.93 -19.37 20.83
N ALA A 79 -11.82 -19.09 20.13
CA ALA A 79 -11.39 -17.75 19.76
C ALA A 79 -12.49 -16.96 19.01
N TYR A 80 -13.02 -15.89 19.60
CA TYR A 80 -14.17 -15.15 19.05
C TYR A 80 -13.77 -14.10 18.02
N THR A 81 -12.58 -13.54 18.13
CA THR A 81 -12.06 -12.50 17.23
C THR A 81 -10.81 -12.94 16.49
N SER A 82 -10.46 -12.19 15.44
CA SER A 82 -9.21 -12.40 14.70
C SER A 82 -7.97 -12.34 15.60
N LYS A 83 -7.98 -11.45 16.61
CA LYS A 83 -6.91 -11.36 17.61
C LYS A 83 -6.90 -12.55 18.57
N ASP A 84 -8.07 -12.99 19.03
CA ASP A 84 -8.16 -14.19 19.90
C ASP A 84 -7.67 -15.44 19.16
N ALA A 85 -7.98 -15.55 17.87
CA ALA A 85 -7.58 -16.67 17.04
C ALA A 85 -6.05 -16.73 16.87
N ALA A 86 -5.39 -15.56 16.82
CA ALA A 86 -3.94 -15.47 16.77
C ALA A 86 -3.29 -15.73 18.14
N SER A 87 -3.93 -15.32 19.24
CA SER A 87 -3.33 -15.42 20.59
C SER A 87 -3.28 -16.84 21.14
N ILE A 88 -4.13 -17.73 20.62
CA ILE A 88 -4.11 -19.17 20.97
C ILE A 88 -3.08 -19.97 20.20
N VAL A 89 -2.44 -19.40 19.17
CA VAL A 89 -1.41 -20.08 18.38
C VAL A 89 -0.13 -20.22 19.22
N THR A 90 0.42 -21.42 19.27
CA THR A 90 1.59 -21.76 20.10
C THR A 90 2.78 -20.87 19.78
N TRP A 91 3.21 -20.06 20.76
CA TRP A 91 4.41 -19.23 20.67
C TRP A 91 5.31 -19.44 21.90
N GLY A 92 6.49 -20.04 21.68
CA GLY A 92 7.51 -20.26 22.72
C GLY A 92 8.65 -19.24 22.72
N GLY A 93 8.61 -18.24 21.84
CA GLY A 93 9.67 -17.24 21.66
C GLY A 93 10.48 -17.42 20.37
N PRO A 94 11.42 -16.51 20.05
CA PRO A 94 12.14 -16.53 18.78
C PRO A 94 12.95 -17.81 18.52
N ASP A 95 13.46 -18.46 19.56
CA ASP A 95 14.25 -19.69 19.46
C ASP A 95 13.37 -20.96 19.40
N GLN A 96 12.10 -20.86 19.82
CA GLN A 96 11.12 -21.93 19.82
C GLN A 96 9.75 -21.37 19.37
N PRO A 97 9.62 -21.01 18.08
CA PRO A 97 8.49 -20.22 17.61
C PRO A 97 7.17 -20.98 17.56
N GLY A 98 7.18 -22.29 17.81
CA GLY A 98 5.99 -23.13 17.73
C GLY A 98 5.42 -23.16 16.32
N ASP A 99 4.16 -22.78 16.18
CA ASP A 99 3.45 -22.78 14.89
C ASP A 99 3.70 -21.49 14.08
N TRP A 100 4.42 -20.53 14.65
CA TRP A 100 4.84 -19.31 13.95
C TRP A 100 6.07 -19.57 13.10
N THR A 101 6.10 -18.95 11.92
CA THR A 101 7.23 -19.01 10.98
C THR A 101 7.84 -17.64 10.80
N CYS A 102 9.16 -17.57 10.82
CA CYS A 102 9.90 -16.34 10.54
C CYS A 102 9.66 -15.89 9.09
N VAL A 103 9.37 -14.62 8.90
CA VAL A 103 9.16 -13.98 7.60
C VAL A 103 9.98 -12.70 7.55
N ASP A 104 10.84 -12.58 6.55
CA ASP A 104 11.60 -11.36 6.32
C ASP A 104 10.78 -10.39 5.46
N ARG A 105 10.50 -9.20 6.02
CA ARG A 105 9.84 -8.12 5.29
C ARG A 105 10.88 -7.13 4.78
N VAL A 106 11.01 -7.06 3.46
CA VAL A 106 11.86 -6.08 2.78
C VAL A 106 11.05 -4.83 2.48
N PHE A 107 11.53 -3.69 2.98
CA PHE A 107 10.99 -2.37 2.70
C PHE A 107 11.70 -1.77 1.49
N HIS A 108 11.13 -0.72 0.91
CA HIS A 108 11.71 -0.08 -0.27
C HIS A 108 13.10 0.53 -0.01
N ASP A 109 13.36 1.01 1.21
CA ASP A 109 14.68 1.48 1.65
C ASP A 109 15.71 0.35 1.83
N ARG A 110 15.39 -0.87 1.37
CA ARG A 110 16.15 -2.11 1.54
C ARG A 110 16.33 -2.53 2.99
N ARG A 111 15.66 -1.88 3.94
CA ARG A 111 15.59 -2.37 5.32
C ARG A 111 14.85 -3.70 5.31
N THR A 112 15.38 -4.67 6.03
CA THR A 112 14.67 -5.91 6.33
C THR A 112 14.24 -5.88 7.78
N GLU A 113 12.97 -6.16 8.05
CA GLU A 113 12.50 -6.44 9.41
C GLU A 113 12.06 -7.89 9.51
N ARG A 114 12.47 -8.53 10.60
CA ARG A 114 12.00 -9.86 10.94
C ARG A 114 10.59 -9.79 11.50
N TRP A 115 9.69 -10.49 10.85
CA TRP A 115 8.32 -10.71 11.29
C TRP A 115 8.10 -12.21 11.51
N TRP A 116 6.96 -12.53 12.09
CA TRP A 116 6.47 -13.87 12.31
C TRP A 116 5.08 -13.98 11.75
N ALA A 117 4.75 -15.10 11.13
CA ALA A 117 3.42 -15.37 10.61
C ALA A 117 2.94 -16.78 10.99
N ALA A 118 1.65 -16.91 11.26
CA ALA A 118 1.03 -18.19 11.61
C ALA A 118 -0.39 -18.31 11.03
N GLU A 119 -0.80 -19.56 10.79
CA GLU A 119 -2.19 -19.88 10.48
C GLU A 119 -2.99 -19.89 11.79
N ALA A 120 -4.12 -19.19 11.80
CA ALA A 120 -5.05 -19.12 12.91
C ALA A 120 -6.39 -19.74 12.51
N ARG A 121 -7.14 -20.25 13.49
CA ARG A 121 -8.48 -20.82 13.29
C ARG A 121 -9.53 -19.91 13.92
N LEU A 122 -10.56 -19.56 13.16
CA LEU A 122 -11.66 -18.69 13.59
C LEU A 122 -12.98 -19.21 13.00
N GLY A 123 -13.81 -19.84 13.82
CA GLY A 123 -14.99 -20.57 13.35
C GLY A 123 -14.60 -21.65 12.32
N TRP A 124 -15.19 -21.61 11.13
CA TRP A 124 -14.87 -22.52 10.02
C TRP A 124 -13.64 -22.11 9.20
N TRP A 125 -12.91 -21.07 9.61
CA TRP A 125 -11.71 -20.62 8.89
C TRP A 125 -10.48 -21.33 9.43
N GLY A 126 -9.56 -21.64 8.53
CA GLY A 126 -8.32 -22.32 8.88
C GLY A 126 -7.53 -22.73 7.64
N PRO A 127 -6.34 -23.32 7.83
CA PRO A 127 -5.42 -23.68 6.75
C PRO A 127 -6.04 -24.64 5.71
N ASP A 128 -6.95 -25.50 6.15
CA ASP A 128 -7.58 -26.52 5.31
C ASP A 128 -8.92 -26.07 4.69
N GLY A 129 -9.34 -24.83 4.95
CA GLY A 129 -10.61 -24.30 4.49
C GLY A 129 -10.47 -23.37 3.28
N THR A 130 -11.62 -23.01 2.68
CA THR A 130 -11.71 -22.05 1.56
C THR A 130 -11.48 -20.59 1.99
N SER A 131 -11.41 -20.35 3.29
CA SER A 131 -11.03 -19.07 3.90
C SER A 131 -10.01 -19.34 4.99
N ARG A 132 -8.83 -18.76 4.83
CA ARG A 132 -7.73 -18.84 5.79
C ARG A 132 -7.65 -17.55 6.59
N LEU A 133 -7.11 -17.66 7.81
CA LEU A 133 -6.75 -16.53 8.64
C LEU A 133 -5.26 -16.62 8.95
N VAL A 134 -4.47 -15.69 8.44
CA VAL A 134 -3.03 -15.60 8.70
C VAL A 134 -2.75 -14.43 9.63
N ALA A 135 -2.22 -14.70 10.81
CA ALA A 135 -1.70 -13.67 11.71
C ALA A 135 -0.26 -13.34 11.33
N ALA A 136 0.12 -12.06 11.30
CA ALA A 136 1.51 -11.65 11.04
C ALA A 136 1.91 -10.44 11.89
N THR A 137 3.05 -10.50 12.58
CA THR A 137 3.53 -9.42 13.45
C THR A 137 5.03 -9.55 13.74
N ALA A 138 5.67 -8.46 14.17
CA ALA A 138 7.01 -8.50 14.75
C ALA A 138 7.03 -9.05 16.20
N ASP A 139 5.88 -9.07 16.88
CA ASP A 139 5.76 -9.47 18.29
C ASP A 139 4.54 -10.38 18.53
N PRO A 140 4.68 -11.71 18.32
CA PRO A 140 3.59 -12.68 18.52
C PRO A 140 3.09 -12.76 19.97
N ALA A 141 3.91 -12.40 20.95
CA ALA A 141 3.52 -12.45 22.36
C ALA A 141 2.57 -11.30 22.71
N ALA A 142 2.83 -10.09 22.20
CA ALA A 142 2.02 -8.91 22.53
C ALA A 142 0.84 -8.69 21.58
N LEU A 143 0.94 -9.13 20.32
CA LEU A 143 -0.03 -8.86 19.25
C LEU A 143 -0.50 -7.38 19.24
N PRO A 144 0.43 -6.42 19.04
CA PRO A 144 0.14 -5.00 19.17
C PRO A 144 -0.86 -4.53 18.11
N ASP A 145 -1.88 -3.77 18.53
CA ASP A 145 -3.01 -3.39 17.67
C ASP A 145 -2.62 -2.68 16.37
N LYS A 146 -1.50 -1.93 16.38
CA LYS A 146 -1.01 -1.17 15.23
C LYS A 146 0.01 -1.93 14.36
N ASN A 147 0.56 -3.03 14.85
CA ASN A 147 1.66 -3.74 14.20
C ASN A 147 1.46 -5.27 14.18
N ALA A 148 0.19 -5.69 14.22
CA ALA A 148 -0.25 -7.05 13.99
C ALA A 148 -1.30 -7.04 12.88
N TRP A 149 -1.10 -7.89 11.88
CA TRP A 149 -2.01 -8.09 10.77
C TRP A 149 -2.77 -9.40 10.96
N TYR A 150 -4.07 -9.35 10.68
CA TYR A 150 -4.93 -10.53 10.63
C TYR A 150 -5.48 -10.62 9.22
N LEU A 151 -4.92 -11.49 8.39
CA LEU A 151 -5.13 -11.51 6.96
C LEU A 151 -6.11 -12.62 6.59
N ALA A 152 -7.23 -12.25 5.98
CA ALA A 152 -8.15 -13.17 5.34
C ALA A 152 -7.71 -13.42 3.90
N THR A 153 -7.71 -14.69 3.47
CA THR A 153 -7.40 -15.07 2.09
C THR A 153 -8.16 -16.32 1.68
N ASP A 154 -8.43 -16.45 0.38
CA ASP A 154 -8.97 -17.65 -0.27
C ASP A 154 -7.93 -18.39 -1.12
N LEU A 155 -6.68 -17.92 -1.15
CA LEU A 155 -5.57 -18.67 -1.72
C LEU A 155 -5.34 -19.94 -0.88
N PRO A 156 -5.21 -21.13 -1.48
CA PRO A 156 -5.08 -22.36 -0.70
C PRO A 156 -3.74 -22.41 0.03
N HIS A 157 -3.72 -23.07 1.18
CA HIS A 157 -2.49 -23.38 1.89
C HIS A 157 -1.76 -24.53 1.16
N PRO A 158 -0.42 -24.49 1.00
CA PRO A 158 0.31 -25.57 0.38
C PRO A 158 0.05 -26.92 1.07
N GLY A 159 -0.28 -27.94 0.28
CA GLY A 159 -0.62 -29.29 0.76
C GLY A 159 -2.00 -29.43 1.39
N SER A 160 -2.84 -28.39 1.37
CA SER A 160 -4.19 -28.49 1.92
C SER A 160 -5.17 -29.11 0.92
N PRO A 161 -6.30 -29.68 1.38
CA PRO A 161 -7.30 -30.26 0.46
C PRO A 161 -7.82 -29.26 -0.57
N CYS A 162 -7.90 -27.97 -0.23
CA CYS A 162 -8.35 -26.92 -1.14
C CYS A 162 -7.34 -26.58 -2.25
N GLU A 163 -6.06 -27.01 -2.16
CA GLU A 163 -5.08 -26.75 -3.22
C GLU A 163 -5.45 -27.44 -4.52
N ALA A 164 -5.91 -28.70 -4.45
CA ALA A 164 -6.23 -29.49 -5.64
C ALA A 164 -7.40 -28.93 -6.46
N ASP A 165 -8.35 -28.28 -5.79
CA ASP A 165 -9.56 -27.73 -6.40
C ASP A 165 -9.43 -26.24 -6.77
N SER A 166 -8.32 -25.60 -6.41
CA SER A 166 -8.13 -24.16 -6.63
C SER A 166 -7.58 -23.87 -8.04
N PRO A 167 -8.16 -22.88 -8.76
CA PRO A 167 -7.56 -22.39 -10.00
C PRO A 167 -6.32 -21.52 -9.77
N HIS A 168 -6.00 -21.19 -8.51
CA HIS A 168 -4.88 -20.34 -8.15
C HIS A 168 -3.79 -21.15 -7.44
N PRO A 169 -2.49 -20.86 -7.70
CA PRO A 169 -1.41 -21.49 -6.97
C PRO A 169 -1.57 -21.31 -5.45
N ALA A 170 -1.14 -22.29 -4.67
CA ALA A 170 -1.07 -22.17 -3.21
C ALA A 170 -0.14 -21.03 -2.78
N ALA A 171 -0.44 -20.45 -1.61
CA ALA A 171 0.32 -19.36 -1.03
C ALA A 171 0.68 -19.69 0.40
N ASP A 172 1.97 -19.76 0.69
CA ASP A 172 2.45 -19.94 2.06
C ASP A 172 2.29 -18.64 2.89
N ARG A 173 2.62 -18.71 4.17
CA ARG A 173 2.48 -17.55 5.08
C ARG A 173 3.35 -16.36 4.66
N ALA A 174 4.54 -16.60 4.11
CA ALA A 174 5.44 -15.53 3.66
C ALA A 174 4.88 -14.84 2.40
N ASP A 175 4.32 -15.61 1.47
CA ASP A 175 3.64 -15.10 0.28
C ASP A 175 2.45 -14.23 0.66
N ILE A 176 1.60 -14.67 1.59
CA ILE A 176 0.46 -13.88 2.07
C ILE A 176 0.91 -12.56 2.70
N VAL A 177 1.96 -12.58 3.53
CA VAL A 177 2.55 -11.36 4.11
C VAL A 177 3.13 -10.44 3.04
N ARG A 178 3.77 -11.00 1.99
CA ARG A 178 4.34 -10.23 0.88
C ARG A 178 3.25 -9.58 0.03
N ILE A 179 2.20 -10.32 -0.32
CA ILE A 179 1.05 -9.81 -1.08
C ILE A 179 0.41 -8.65 -0.32
N TYR A 180 0.10 -8.81 0.97
CA TYR A 180 -0.47 -7.71 1.73
C TYR A 180 0.53 -6.57 1.96
N GLY A 181 1.82 -6.89 2.06
CA GLY A 181 2.91 -5.94 2.21
C GLY A 181 3.01 -4.90 1.11
N VAL A 182 2.43 -5.15 -0.07
CA VAL A 182 2.37 -4.14 -1.14
C VAL A 182 1.27 -3.10 -0.94
N ARG A 183 0.24 -3.36 -0.12
CA ARG A 183 -0.93 -2.47 0.05
C ARG A 183 -0.54 -1.01 0.36
N PRO A 184 0.41 -0.69 1.26
CA PRO A 184 0.76 0.70 1.54
C PRO A 184 1.21 1.53 0.31
N TRP A 185 1.62 0.87 -0.78
CA TRP A 185 1.94 1.55 -2.03
C TRP A 185 0.77 2.30 -2.65
N ILE A 186 -0.48 1.88 -2.41
CA ILE A 186 -1.64 2.61 -2.95
C ILE A 186 -1.73 4.02 -2.35
N GLU A 187 -1.55 4.14 -1.03
CA GLU A 187 -1.59 5.43 -0.33
C GLU A 187 -0.43 6.32 -0.78
N GLN A 188 0.74 5.72 -1.01
CA GLN A 188 1.89 6.43 -1.52
C GLN A 188 1.68 6.91 -2.96
N GLY A 189 1.20 6.05 -3.84
CA GLY A 189 0.87 6.39 -5.23
C GLY A 189 -0.10 7.55 -5.28
N TYR A 190 -1.13 7.55 -4.43
CA TYR A 190 -2.04 8.70 -4.32
C TYR A 190 -1.35 9.99 -3.85
N LYS A 191 -0.39 9.94 -2.92
CA LYS A 191 0.38 11.14 -2.53
C LYS A 191 1.19 11.69 -3.70
N GLN A 192 1.78 10.80 -4.49
CA GLN A 192 2.57 11.15 -5.67
C GLN A 192 1.70 11.71 -6.80
N ILE A 193 0.60 11.05 -7.14
CA ILE A 193 -0.41 11.54 -8.09
C ILE A 193 -0.87 12.94 -7.70
N LYS A 194 -1.19 13.14 -6.41
CA LYS A 194 -1.68 14.43 -5.90
C LYS A 194 -0.60 15.52 -5.84
N GLY A 195 0.63 15.16 -5.49
CA GLY A 195 1.69 16.12 -5.21
C GLY A 195 2.62 16.43 -6.38
N GLU A 196 2.92 15.46 -7.23
CA GLU A 196 3.98 15.57 -8.25
C GLU A 196 3.43 15.60 -9.69
N LEU A 197 2.31 14.91 -9.95
CA LEU A 197 1.76 14.78 -11.31
C LEU A 197 0.59 15.73 -11.59
N GLY A 198 0.34 16.67 -10.68
CA GLY A 198 -0.61 17.76 -10.91
C GLY A 198 -2.07 17.33 -10.94
N TRP A 199 -2.49 16.39 -10.08
CA TRP A 199 -3.89 15.97 -9.94
C TRP A 199 -4.89 17.14 -9.86
N ALA A 200 -4.52 18.21 -9.16
CA ALA A 200 -5.35 19.39 -8.94
C ALA A 200 -4.98 20.59 -9.83
N ASP A 201 -4.02 20.44 -10.75
CA ASP A 201 -3.47 21.53 -11.56
C ASP A 201 -4.27 21.78 -12.86
N PHE A 202 -5.52 21.34 -12.88
CA PHE A 202 -6.43 21.56 -14.00
C PHE A 202 -6.85 23.04 -14.06
N GLN A 203 -6.85 23.61 -15.27
CA GLN A 203 -7.29 25.00 -15.52
C GLN A 203 -8.71 25.08 -16.11
N VAL A 204 -9.42 23.96 -16.11
CA VAL A 204 -10.77 23.81 -16.68
C VAL A 204 -11.85 23.83 -15.58
N ARG A 205 -13.10 24.09 -15.97
CA ARG A 205 -14.25 24.14 -15.03
C ARG A 205 -15.30 23.06 -15.24
N SER A 206 -15.32 22.41 -16.41
CA SER A 206 -16.28 21.34 -16.70
C SER A 206 -15.90 20.07 -15.93
N ALA A 207 -16.87 19.43 -15.29
CA ALA A 207 -16.67 18.16 -14.58
C ALA A 207 -16.06 17.09 -15.50
N THR A 208 -16.54 16.98 -16.74
CA THR A 208 -15.98 16.04 -17.73
C THR A 208 -14.51 16.33 -18.01
N ALA A 209 -14.16 17.60 -18.21
CA ALA A 209 -12.77 17.98 -18.49
C ALA A 209 -11.85 17.75 -17.29
N ILE A 210 -12.35 17.95 -16.06
CA ILE A 210 -11.65 17.64 -14.81
C ILE A 210 -11.41 16.12 -14.71
N HIS A 211 -12.42 15.29 -14.99
CA HIS A 211 -12.27 13.83 -14.97
C HIS A 211 -11.29 13.34 -16.04
N CYS A 212 -11.32 13.91 -17.25
CA CYS A 212 -10.34 13.60 -18.30
C CYS A 212 -8.92 13.93 -17.85
N HIS A 213 -8.70 15.11 -17.22
CA HIS A 213 -7.40 15.48 -16.66
C HIS A 213 -6.92 14.46 -15.62
N GLN A 214 -7.79 14.11 -14.67
CA GLN A 214 -7.47 13.13 -13.62
C GLN A 214 -7.15 11.74 -14.19
N ALA A 215 -7.90 11.28 -15.19
CA ALA A 215 -7.62 10.02 -15.88
C ALA A 215 -6.25 10.05 -16.57
N LEU A 216 -5.91 11.14 -17.28
CA LEU A 216 -4.60 11.30 -17.92
C LEU A 216 -3.46 11.31 -16.90
N VAL A 217 -3.65 11.95 -15.74
CA VAL A 217 -2.67 11.91 -14.64
C VAL A 217 -2.46 10.48 -14.13
N CYS A 218 -3.53 9.69 -13.95
CA CYS A 218 -3.42 8.28 -13.58
C CYS A 218 -2.71 7.43 -14.66
N CYS A 219 -2.99 7.68 -15.95
CA CYS A 219 -2.29 7.01 -17.04
C CYS A 219 -0.80 7.36 -17.06
N ALA A 220 -0.46 8.65 -16.88
CA ALA A 220 0.93 9.10 -16.82
C ALA A 220 1.66 8.48 -15.62
N PHE A 221 1.02 8.40 -14.46
CA PHE A 221 1.56 7.70 -13.30
C PHE A 221 1.83 6.22 -13.59
N SER A 222 0.85 5.53 -14.17
CA SER A 222 0.96 4.09 -14.50
C SER A 222 2.08 3.84 -15.52
N PHE A 223 2.20 4.70 -16.54
CA PHE A 223 3.28 4.66 -17.51
C PHE A 223 4.66 4.87 -16.87
N CYS A 224 4.79 5.84 -15.96
CA CYS A 224 6.05 6.06 -15.24
C CYS A 224 6.41 4.86 -14.35
N TRP A 225 5.41 4.20 -13.77
CA TRP A 225 5.62 3.03 -12.93
C TRP A 225 6.05 1.80 -13.75
N ASP A 226 5.38 1.55 -14.86
CA ASP A 226 5.69 0.47 -15.80
C ASP A 226 7.12 0.60 -16.34
N THR A 227 7.47 1.79 -16.84
CA THR A 227 8.83 2.08 -17.31
C THR A 227 9.89 1.98 -16.22
N PHE A 228 9.57 2.25 -14.95
CA PHE A 228 10.50 2.04 -13.84
C PHE A 228 10.73 0.55 -13.56
N LEU A 229 9.68 -0.27 -13.58
CA LEU A 229 9.79 -1.71 -13.33
C LEU A 229 10.55 -2.44 -14.43
N ASP A 230 10.48 -1.94 -15.67
CA ASP A 230 11.21 -2.47 -16.82
C ASP A 230 12.70 -2.08 -16.86
N GLN A 231 13.15 -1.16 -15.98
CA GLN A 231 14.57 -0.81 -15.94
C GLN A 231 15.39 -1.98 -15.39
N PRO A 232 16.40 -2.48 -16.13
CA PRO A 232 17.31 -3.48 -15.60
C PRO A 232 18.01 -2.91 -14.38
N ALA A 233 18.13 -3.72 -13.33
CA ALA A 233 18.87 -3.33 -12.13
C ALA A 233 20.24 -2.77 -12.54
N PRO A 234 20.64 -1.59 -12.06
CA PRO A 234 21.93 -1.02 -12.41
C PRO A 234 23.00 -2.05 -12.06
N ALA A 235 23.77 -2.47 -13.07
CA ALA A 235 24.91 -3.35 -12.86
C ALA A 235 25.79 -2.71 -11.78
N ASP A 236 26.19 -3.50 -10.77
CA ASP A 236 27.14 -3.06 -9.75
C ASP A 236 28.34 -2.45 -10.47
N SER A 237 28.41 -1.12 -10.45
CA SER A 237 29.54 -0.41 -11.04
C SER A 237 30.77 -0.81 -10.24
N PRO A 238 31.87 -1.25 -10.88
CA PRO A 238 33.10 -1.55 -10.16
C PRO A 238 33.50 -0.28 -9.40
N ALA A 239 33.84 -0.44 -8.12
CA ALA A 239 34.32 0.66 -7.30
C ALA A 239 35.40 1.45 -8.06
N PRO A 240 35.36 2.80 -8.04
CA PRO A 240 36.36 3.59 -8.73
C PRO A 240 37.75 3.23 -8.18
N PRO A 241 38.79 3.15 -9.03
CA PRO A 241 40.14 2.86 -8.56
C PRO A 241 40.58 3.98 -7.62
N THR A 242 41.02 3.59 -6.43
CA THR A 242 41.72 4.47 -5.49
C THR A 242 43.03 4.91 -6.14
N GLY A 243 43.04 6.11 -6.70
CA GLY A 243 44.24 6.81 -7.12
C GLY A 243 44.51 7.95 -6.16
N ASP A 244 45.42 7.74 -5.21
CA ASP A 244 46.18 8.82 -4.61
C ASP A 244 47.21 9.27 -5.65
N ASP A 245 47.09 10.49 -6.17
CA ASP A 245 48.25 11.37 -6.32
C ASP A 245 47.85 12.82 -6.60
N ALA A 246 48.71 13.70 -6.12
CA ALA A 246 48.46 15.07 -5.74
C ALA A 246 48.51 16.10 -6.89
N GLY A 247 47.76 17.19 -6.71
CA GLY A 247 48.13 18.54 -7.15
C GLY A 247 47.60 19.00 -8.51
N GLU A 248 46.59 19.87 -8.52
CA GLU A 248 46.75 21.31 -8.81
C GLU A 248 45.40 22.04 -8.78
N ARG A 249 45.45 23.27 -8.28
CA ARG A 249 44.32 24.15 -8.00
C ARG A 249 43.94 24.88 -9.30
N GLY A 250 42.84 24.48 -9.94
CA GLY A 250 42.30 25.12 -11.15
C GLY A 250 40.85 25.58 -10.95
N SER A 251 40.62 26.88 -11.14
CA SER A 251 39.34 27.59 -11.03
C SER A 251 38.20 26.94 -11.84
N ARG A 252 37.06 26.66 -11.21
CA ARG A 252 35.83 26.26 -11.91
C ARG A 252 34.76 27.35 -11.82
N THR A 253 34.58 27.98 -12.97
CA THR A 253 33.53 28.89 -13.40
C THR A 253 32.13 28.38 -13.02
N ALA A 254 31.28 29.28 -12.51
CA ALA A 254 29.86 29.03 -12.33
C ALA A 254 29.12 29.05 -13.68
N PRO A 255 28.14 28.16 -13.93
CA PRO A 255 27.04 28.43 -14.84
C PRO A 255 25.83 28.89 -14.01
N ALA A 256 25.40 30.14 -14.12
CA ALA A 256 24.52 30.68 -15.15
C ALA A 256 23.10 30.09 -15.10
N THR A 257 22.21 30.94 -14.58
CA THR A 257 20.75 30.85 -14.53
C THR A 257 20.15 30.29 -15.82
N ALA A 258 19.41 29.18 -15.74
CA ALA A 258 18.63 28.68 -16.86
C ALA A 258 17.37 29.54 -17.06
N ILE A 259 17.47 30.44 -18.03
CA ILE A 259 16.38 31.24 -18.60
C ILE A 259 15.37 30.30 -19.29
N ALA A 260 14.10 30.67 -19.18
CA ALA A 260 12.96 30.04 -19.84
C ALA A 260 13.23 29.75 -21.33
N VAL A 261 13.18 28.47 -21.71
CA VAL A 261 13.11 28.06 -23.11
C VAL A 261 11.64 28.03 -23.51
N LEU A 262 11.20 29.10 -24.19
CA LEU A 262 9.99 29.12 -24.99
C LEU A 262 10.18 28.16 -26.18
N ALA A 263 9.32 27.16 -26.28
CA ALA A 263 9.28 26.25 -27.41
C ALA A 263 8.84 27.01 -28.67
N GLN A 264 9.75 27.16 -29.63
CA GLN A 264 9.41 27.48 -31.01
C GLN A 264 9.44 26.19 -31.82
N SER A 265 8.26 25.68 -32.22
CA SER A 265 8.05 25.02 -33.53
C SER A 265 6.65 24.43 -33.67
N HIS A 266 6.04 24.68 -34.83
CA HIS A 266 4.93 23.93 -35.43
C HIS A 266 5.03 24.09 -36.97
N PRO A 267 4.39 23.25 -37.81
CA PRO A 267 4.02 21.83 -37.69
C PRO A 267 4.65 21.01 -38.86
N SER A 268 4.76 19.68 -38.82
CA SER A 268 3.80 18.78 -39.51
C SER A 268 4.31 17.33 -39.48
N ARG A 269 3.97 16.57 -38.44
CA ARG A 269 3.89 15.09 -38.37
C ARG A 269 3.64 14.71 -36.90
N PRO A 270 2.82 13.70 -36.60
CA PRO A 270 2.73 13.18 -35.23
C PRO A 270 4.07 12.52 -34.90
N PHE A 271 4.86 13.18 -34.06
CA PHE A 271 6.02 12.57 -33.41
C PHE A 271 5.61 12.32 -31.96
N LEU A 272 5.88 11.12 -31.44
CA LEU A 272 5.87 10.91 -29.99
C LEU A 272 6.84 11.92 -29.40
N ALA A 273 6.35 12.80 -28.51
CA ALA A 273 7.23 13.68 -27.75
C ALA A 273 8.30 12.82 -27.05
N GLU A 274 9.53 13.33 -26.93
CA GLU A 274 10.65 12.74 -26.18
C GLU A 274 10.29 12.60 -24.68
N THR A 275 9.34 11.73 -24.37
CA THR A 275 8.74 11.56 -23.03
C THR A 275 9.62 10.67 -22.16
N VAL A 276 10.42 9.80 -22.75
CA VAL A 276 11.28 8.84 -22.04
C VAL A 276 12.34 9.57 -21.22
N ASP A 277 13.00 10.60 -21.78
CA ASP A 277 14.02 11.37 -21.08
C ASP A 277 13.47 12.21 -19.91
N ARG A 278 12.17 12.51 -19.91
CA ARG A 278 11.48 13.17 -18.80
C ARG A 278 10.82 12.21 -17.81
N ALA A 279 10.58 10.96 -18.22
CA ALA A 279 10.06 9.91 -17.36
C ALA A 279 11.07 9.56 -16.26
N THR A 280 12.36 9.40 -16.60
CA THR A 280 13.42 9.08 -15.64
C THR A 280 13.52 10.06 -14.46
N PRO A 281 13.65 11.40 -14.65
CA PRO A 281 13.70 12.34 -13.53
C PRO A 281 12.36 12.46 -12.76
N LEU A 282 11.22 12.19 -13.40
CA LEU A 282 9.92 12.09 -12.71
C LEU A 282 9.90 10.84 -11.81
N VAL A 283 10.31 9.70 -12.34
CA VAL A 283 10.46 8.42 -11.64
C VAL A 283 11.42 8.55 -10.46
N GLU A 284 12.58 9.21 -10.63
CA GLU A 284 13.52 9.49 -9.53
C GLU A 284 12.88 10.30 -8.39
N ARG A 285 12.08 11.32 -8.72
CA ARG A 285 11.32 12.09 -7.71
C ARG A 285 10.23 11.25 -7.03
N LEU A 286 9.59 10.34 -7.77
CA LEU A 286 8.60 9.41 -7.22
C LEU A 286 9.29 8.45 -6.23
N ILE A 287 10.42 7.85 -6.60
CA ILE A 287 11.21 6.92 -5.77
C ILE A 287 11.68 7.58 -4.48
N GLY A 288 12.19 8.81 -4.54
CA GLY A 288 12.70 9.54 -3.37
C GLY A 288 11.67 9.81 -2.26
N ARG A 289 10.37 9.59 -2.52
CA ARG A 289 9.29 9.80 -1.54
C ARG A 289 8.61 8.54 -1.04
N THR A 290 9.12 7.36 -1.40
CA THR A 290 8.52 6.06 -1.06
C THR A 290 8.47 5.81 0.46
N PRO A 291 7.44 5.12 1.00
CA PRO A 291 7.35 4.82 2.42
C PRO A 291 8.51 3.95 2.90
N ALA A 292 9.30 4.51 3.80
CA ALA A 292 10.25 3.80 4.65
C ALA A 292 9.66 3.61 6.05
N THR A 293 8.44 3.07 6.21
CA THR A 293 7.75 3.23 7.48
C THR A 293 8.32 2.36 8.59
N ARG A 294 9.01 3.03 9.51
CA ARG A 294 8.83 2.79 10.95
C ARG A 294 7.98 3.96 11.45
N ASP A 295 6.77 3.68 11.90
CA ASP A 295 6.02 4.69 12.66
C ASP A 295 6.72 4.79 14.02
N GLN A 296 7.46 5.87 14.26
CA GLN A 296 8.13 6.05 15.55
C GLN A 296 7.07 6.31 16.62
N SER A 297 7.10 5.49 17.68
CA SER A 297 6.31 5.69 18.88
C SER A 297 6.49 7.11 19.45
N PRO A 298 5.42 7.86 19.76
CA PRO A 298 5.52 9.17 20.39
C PRO A 298 5.77 9.12 21.91
N ASP A 299 6.46 8.09 22.43
CA ASP A 299 6.78 7.99 23.87
C ASP A 299 8.06 8.73 24.30
N ARG A 300 8.57 9.65 23.47
CA ARG A 300 9.73 10.47 23.84
C ARG A 300 9.56 11.96 23.49
N ILE A 301 8.46 12.56 23.95
CA ILE A 301 8.46 13.99 24.27
C ILE A 301 8.54 14.14 25.79
N THR A 302 9.75 14.41 26.24
CA THR A 302 10.13 14.76 27.59
C THR A 302 9.26 15.91 28.13
N ARG A 303 8.84 15.77 29.38
CA ARG A 303 8.09 16.75 30.18
C ARG A 303 8.58 18.19 29.97
N GLY A 304 7.72 19.03 29.40
CA GLY A 304 7.84 20.49 29.37
C GLY A 304 6.49 21.13 29.71
N ARG A 305 6.30 21.46 30.99
CA ARG A 305 5.12 22.12 31.57
C ARG A 305 4.83 23.43 30.81
N LYS A 306 3.66 23.58 30.19
CA LYS A 306 3.02 24.90 29.96
C LYS A 306 1.59 24.86 30.50
N ARG A 307 1.36 25.70 31.51
CA ARG A 307 0.07 25.98 32.17
C ARG A 307 -1.00 26.34 31.13
N THR A 308 -2.11 25.62 31.12
CA THR A 308 -3.36 26.01 30.46
C THR A 308 -4.03 27.13 31.27
N GLN A 309 -4.39 28.24 30.62
CA GLN A 309 -5.36 29.20 31.18
C GLN A 309 -6.79 28.70 30.92
N PRO A 310 -7.75 28.97 31.83
CA PRO A 310 -9.14 28.53 31.66
C PRO A 310 -9.90 29.37 30.62
N ILE A 311 -10.78 28.70 29.88
CA ILE A 311 -11.64 29.25 28.82
C ILE A 311 -12.81 30.05 29.46
N PRO A 312 -13.19 31.24 28.94
CA PRO A 312 -14.31 32.03 29.47
C PRO A 312 -15.68 31.37 29.27
N SER A 313 -16.55 31.56 30.27
CA SER A 313 -17.87 30.93 30.48
C SER A 313 -19.03 31.48 29.62
N ALA A 314 -18.79 31.83 28.34
CA ALA A 314 -19.79 32.56 27.53
C ALA A 314 -20.46 31.77 26.40
N LEU A 315 -20.32 30.44 26.31
CA LEU A 315 -20.91 29.67 25.18
C LEU A 315 -21.71 28.42 25.56
N THR A 316 -22.01 28.22 26.84
CA THR A 316 -23.05 27.27 27.25
C THR A 316 -24.37 28.03 27.38
N ASN A 317 -25.24 27.92 26.35
CA ASN A 317 -26.69 27.82 26.44
C ASN A 317 -27.30 27.90 25.04
N HIS A 318 -27.97 26.84 24.59
CA HIS A 318 -29.44 26.82 24.57
C HIS A 318 -29.92 25.36 24.43
N ARG A 319 -31.09 25.14 25.04
CA ARG A 319 -31.78 23.89 25.38
C ARG A 319 -31.89 22.84 24.28
#